data_AF-A0A264W526-F1
#
_entry.id   AF-A0A264W526-F1
#
_cell.length_a   1.000
_cell.length_b   1.000
_cell.length_c   1.000
_cell.angle_alpha   90.00
_cell.angle_beta   90.00
_cell.angle_gamma   90.00
#
_symmetry.space_group_name_H-M   'P 1'
#
loop_
_entity.id
_entity.type
_entity.pdbx_description
1 polymer ?
#
loop_
_entity_poly.entity_id
_entity_poly.type
_entity_poly.pdbx_seq_one_letter_code
_entity_poly.pdbx_strand_id
1 'polypeptide(L)'
;MKARDSVSQSTPQVNYEATVESYVVRHLRELQGTDVTIQTQRSIVEGTLSMVHYDCVIVTKEGRDFVVRNQQIIWFTPSEGN
;
A
#
# COMPACT_ATOMS: atom_id res chain seq x y z
N MET A 1 42.31 -36.08 -26.96
CA MET A 1 40.96 -35.91 -26.37
C MET A 1 41.11 -35.66 -24.87
N LYS A 2 40.88 -34.41 -24.42
CA LYS A 2 40.82 -34.00 -23.00
C LYS A 2 39.56 -33.13 -22.82
N ALA A 3 38.94 -33.28 -21.66
CA ALA A 3 37.53 -33.08 -21.36
C ALA A 3 37.01 -31.64 -21.58
N ARG A 4 35.74 -31.54 -21.97
CA ARG A 4 34.96 -30.29 -21.90
C ARG A 4 34.59 -30.08 -20.43
N ASP A 5 35.01 -28.98 -19.85
CA ASP A 5 34.57 -28.57 -18.51
C ASP A 5 33.06 -28.28 -18.53
N SER A 6 32.31 -29.04 -17.74
CA SER A 6 30.88 -28.86 -17.56
C SER A 6 30.63 -27.65 -16.67
N VAL A 7 30.24 -26.53 -17.27
CA VAL A 7 29.74 -25.37 -16.52
C VAL A 7 28.42 -25.75 -15.86
N SER A 8 28.43 -26.01 -14.56
CA SER A 8 27.22 -26.19 -13.75
C SER A 8 26.49 -24.86 -13.65
N GLN A 9 25.46 -24.67 -14.47
CA GLN A 9 24.56 -23.54 -14.40
C GLN A 9 23.68 -23.70 -13.16
N SER A 10 23.97 -22.96 -12.09
CA SER A 10 23.13 -22.91 -10.89
C SER A 10 21.77 -22.30 -11.25
N THR A 11 20.71 -23.10 -11.17
CA THR A 11 19.34 -22.62 -11.34
C THR A 11 19.04 -21.59 -10.25
N PRO A 12 18.61 -20.35 -10.59
CA PRO A 12 18.22 -19.39 -9.58
C PRO A 12 17.01 -19.95 -8.80
N GLN A 13 17.16 -20.08 -7.48
CA GLN A 13 16.08 -20.45 -6.59
C GLN A 13 15.10 -19.28 -6.52
N VAL A 14 13.91 -19.43 -7.10
CA VAL A 14 12.83 -18.45 -7.01
C VAL A 14 12.18 -18.60 -5.64
N ASN A 15 12.44 -17.66 -4.74
CA ASN A 15 11.78 -17.63 -3.44
C ASN A 15 10.42 -16.92 -3.61
N TYR A 16 9.32 -17.65 -3.47
CA TYR A 16 7.98 -17.07 -3.45
C TYR A 16 7.72 -16.53 -2.04
N GLU A 17 7.99 -15.24 -1.83
CA GLU A 17 7.60 -14.57 -0.60
C GLU A 17 6.09 -14.30 -0.66
N ALA A 18 5.33 -14.86 0.28
CA ALA A 18 3.95 -14.47 0.46
C ALA A 18 3.92 -12.98 0.84
N THR A 19 3.25 -12.15 0.04
CA THR A 19 3.12 -10.72 0.31
C THR A 19 2.30 -10.54 1.58
N VAL A 20 2.97 -10.45 2.73
CA VAL A 20 2.31 -10.17 4.01
C VAL A 20 1.60 -8.82 3.87
N GLU A 21 0.30 -8.79 4.08
CA GLU A 21 -0.46 -7.54 4.03
C GLU A 21 0.05 -6.61 5.12
N SER A 22 0.47 -5.41 4.73
CA SER A 22 1.00 -4.46 5.71
C SER A 22 -0.09 -4.11 6.73
N TYR A 23 0.31 -3.94 7.99
CA TYR A 23 -0.61 -3.55 9.06
C TYR A 23 -1.40 -2.28 8.70
N VAL A 24 -0.75 -1.33 8.02
CA VAL A 24 -1.36 -0.09 7.53
C VAL A 24 -2.49 -0.36 6.55
N VAL A 25 -2.26 -1.19 5.52
CA VAL A 25 -3.30 -1.53 4.53
C VAL A 25 -4.47 -2.25 5.19
N ARG A 26 -4.19 -3.18 6.12
CA ARG A 26 -5.24 -3.89 6.85
C ARG A 26 -6.15 -2.94 7.62
N HIS A 27 -5.56 -2.00 8.37
CA HIS A 27 -6.32 -1.03 9.15
C HIS A 27 -7.05 -0.01 8.27
N LEU A 28 -6.45 0.44 7.17
CA LEU A 28 -7.14 1.32 6.22
C LEU A 28 -8.35 0.62 5.59
N ARG A 29 -8.28 -0.69 5.30
CA ARG A 29 -9.44 -1.46 4.82
C ARG A 29 -10.58 -1.50 5.83
N GLU A 30 -10.28 -1.58 7.12
CA GLU A 30 -11.29 -1.53 8.19
C GLU A 30 -12.01 -0.17 8.24
N LEU A 31 -11.36 0.90 7.76
CA LEU A 31 -11.91 2.26 7.68
C LEU A 31 -12.52 2.59 6.30
N GLN A 32 -12.60 1.62 5.37
CA GLN A 32 -13.12 1.91 4.04
C GLN A 32 -14.60 2.31 4.11
N GLY A 33 -14.95 3.41 3.44
CA GLY A 33 -16.29 4.00 3.45
C GLY A 33 -16.54 4.99 4.58
N THR A 34 -15.59 5.20 5.50
CA THR A 34 -15.69 6.24 6.54
C THR A 34 -14.90 7.48 6.17
N ASP A 35 -15.23 8.60 6.81
CA ASP A 35 -14.42 9.80 6.70
C ASP A 35 -13.13 9.63 7.51
N VAL A 36 -12.02 9.99 6.88
CA VAL A 36 -10.67 9.87 7.43
C VAL A 36 -9.90 11.16 7.27
N THR A 37 -8.97 11.38 8.18
CA THR A 37 -7.93 12.39 8.07
C THR A 37 -6.58 11.68 7.94
N ILE A 38 -5.87 11.94 6.85
CA ILE A 38 -4.57 11.33 6.53
C ILE A 38 -3.51 12.42 6.45
N GLN A 39 -2.51 12.36 7.32
CA GLN A 39 -1.31 13.18 7.20
C GLN A 39 -0.33 12.50 6.26
N THR A 40 0.02 13.18 5.18
CA THR A 40 1.12 12.81 4.31
C THR A 40 2.39 13.59 4.65
N GLN A 41 3.51 13.24 4.04
CA GLN A 41 4.76 14.02 4.14
C GLN A 41 4.64 15.49 3.69
N ARG A 42 3.63 15.84 2.90
CA ARG A 42 3.52 17.18 2.28
C ARG A 42 2.27 17.95 2.70
N SER A 43 1.20 17.26 3.06
CA SER A 43 -0.11 17.87 3.35
C SER A 43 -1.01 16.92 4.14
N ILE A 44 -2.13 17.45 4.64
CA ILE A 44 -3.25 16.66 5.16
C ILE A 44 -4.26 16.44 4.03
N VAL A 45 -4.79 15.22 3.93
CA VAL A 45 -5.89 14.85 3.05
C VAL A 45 -7.03 14.39 3.92
N GLU A 46 -8.21 14.98 3.73
CA GLU A 46 -9.43 14.66 4.45
C GLU A 46 -10.52 14.26 3.46
N GLY A 47 -11.39 13.35 3.85
CA GLY A 47 -12.55 12.94 3.07
C GLY A 47 -12.91 11.47 3.32
N THR A 48 -13.82 10.94 2.51
CA THR A 48 -14.26 9.56 2.61
C THR A 48 -13.21 8.63 2.01
N LEU A 49 -12.77 7.63 2.75
CA LEU A 49 -11.86 6.59 2.27
C LEU A 49 -12.59 5.66 1.31
N SER A 50 -12.61 6.00 0.02
CA SER A 50 -13.42 5.30 -0.97
C SER A 50 -12.82 3.97 -1.41
N MET A 51 -11.49 3.88 -1.49
CA MET A 51 -10.81 2.65 -1.93
C MET A 51 -9.44 2.46 -1.28
N VAL A 52 -9.10 1.21 -0.96
CA VAL A 52 -7.82 0.84 -0.36
C VAL A 52 -7.12 -0.22 -1.23
N HIS A 53 -6.01 0.17 -1.84
CA HIS A 53 -5.11 -0.70 -2.57
C HIS A 53 -3.86 -1.03 -1.74
N TYR A 54 -3.06 -1.98 -2.24
CA TYR A 54 -1.87 -2.43 -1.53
C TYR A 54 -0.79 -1.33 -1.46
N ASP A 55 -0.74 -0.44 -2.44
CA ASP A 55 0.28 0.59 -2.60
C ASP A 55 -0.23 2.03 -2.41
N CYS A 56 -1.54 2.24 -2.50
CA CYS A 56 -2.19 3.53 -2.29
C CYS A 56 -3.61 3.40 -1.74
N VAL A 57 -4.16 4.53 -1.31
CA VAL A 57 -5.58 4.70 -1.00
C VAL A 57 -6.16 5.85 -1.81
N ILE A 58 -7.47 5.83 -1.98
CA ILE A 58 -8.25 6.90 -2.60
C ILE A 58 -9.13 7.52 -1.52
N VAL A 59 -8.96 8.83 -1.34
CA VAL A 59 -9.81 9.64 -0.47
C VAL A 59 -10.64 10.55 -1.36
N THR A 60 -11.97 10.51 -1.22
CA THR A 60 -12.89 11.31 -2.02
C THR A 60 -13.45 12.44 -1.16
N LYS A 61 -13.35 13.68 -1.63
CA LYS A 61 -13.93 14.87 -0.98
C LYS A 61 -14.55 15.78 -2.04
N GLU A 62 -15.80 16.17 -1.84
CA GLU A 62 -16.55 17.06 -2.75
C GLU A 62 -16.55 16.56 -4.21
N GLY A 63 -16.64 15.24 -4.41
CA GLY A 63 -16.66 14.61 -5.74
C GLY A 63 -15.30 14.58 -6.45
N ARG A 64 -14.20 14.88 -5.75
CA ARG A 64 -12.83 14.76 -6.26
C ARG A 64 -12.06 13.67 -5.53
N ASP A 65 -11.28 12.93 -6.29
CA ASP A 65 -10.46 11.83 -5.77
C ASP A 65 -9.02 12.28 -5.54
N PHE A 66 -8.50 11.94 -4.37
CA PHE A 66 -7.12 12.16 -3.95
C PHE A 66 -6.44 10.81 -3.76
N VAL A 67 -5.44 10.54 -4.58
CA VAL A 67 -4.63 9.32 -4.47
C VAL A 67 -3.48 9.56 -3.50
N VAL A 68 -3.44 8.79 -2.42
CA VAL A 68 -2.38 8.86 -1.39
C VAL A 68 -1.58 7.57 -1.40
N ARG A 69 -0.27 7.65 -1.60
CA ARG A 69 0.62 6.49 -1.54
C ARG A 69 0.80 6.06 -0.09
N ASN A 70 0.73 4.75 0.19
CA ASN A 70 0.90 4.23 1.55
C ASN A 70 2.27 4.62 2.15
N GLN A 71 3.30 4.71 1.32
CA GLN A 71 4.65 5.13 1.68
C GLN A 71 4.77 6.60 2.11
N GLN A 72 3.79 7.43 1.76
CA GLN A 72 3.77 8.87 2.10
C GLN A 72 2.93 9.15 3.35
N ILE A 73 2.18 8.16 3.84
CA ILE A 73 1.33 8.28 5.03
C ILE A 73 2.23 8.30 6.27
N ILE A 74 2.10 9.35 7.08
CA ILE A 74 2.74 9.45 8.40
C ILE A 74 1.80 8.87 9.45
N TRP A 75 0.54 9.30 9.43
CA TRP A 75 -0.53 8.80 10.29
C TRP A 75 -1.89 9.00 9.62
N PHE A 76 -2.89 8.27 10.10
CA PHE A 76 -4.29 8.42 9.72
C PHE A 76 -5.18 8.22 10.95
N THR A 77 -6.35 8.84 10.94
CA THR A 77 -7.39 8.64 11.95
C THR A 77 -8.76 8.64 11.27
N PRO A 78 -9.73 7.84 11.74
CA PRO A 78 -11.13 8.12 11.44
C PRO A 78 -11.45 9.54 11.91
N SER A 79 -12.15 10.28 11.05
CA SER A 79 -12.79 11.54 11.45
C SER A 79 -14.06 11.15 12.20
N GLU A 80 -14.22 11.64 13.43
CA GLU A 80 -15.45 11.44 14.21
C GLU A 80 -16.64 11.98 13.39
N GLY A 81 -17.42 11.09 12.79
CA GLY A 81 -18.69 11.43 12.19
C GLY A 81 -19.69 11.69 13.31
N ASN A 82 -20.13 12.95 13.45
CA ASN A 82 -21.29 13.30 14.26
C ASN A 82 -22.58 12.78 13.62
#